data_AF-A0A8C1TZI1-F1
#
_entry.id   AF-A0A8C1TZI1-F1
#
_cell.length_a   1.000
_cell.length_b   1.000
_cell.length_c   1.000
_cell.angle_alpha   90.00
_cell.angle_beta   90.00
_cell.angle_gamma   90.00
#
_symmetry.space_group_name_H-M   'P 1'
#
loop_
_entity.id
_entity.type
_entity.pdbx_description
1 polymer ?
#
loop_
_entity_poly.entity_id
_entity_poly.type
_entity_poly.pdbx_seq_one_letter_code
_entity_poly.pdbx_strand_id
1 'polypeptide(L)'
;YWDQWSSLISYLQKPVPDRFSESGSEPDFILNICGVQPEDAGDYYCMGAYSDMFTCATTSYKNQTKTAARPALTVLPPSRDELQQGKATVLCVASKGFPSDWKLSWKVDGSSRSSGVHLSPSHQLQKDRLYSWSSSLSLTETGKTCCGC
;
A
#
# COMPACT_ATOMS: atom_id res chain seq x y z
N TYR A 1 -10.18 2.47 -34.89
CA TYR A 1 -10.16 3.91 -34.56
C TYR A 1 -9.04 4.09 -33.54
N TRP A 2 -7.79 3.91 -33.99
CA TRP A 2 -6.63 3.71 -33.10
C TRP A 2 -5.44 4.62 -33.46
N ASP A 3 -5.62 5.53 -34.43
CA ASP A 3 -4.62 6.52 -34.84
C ASP A 3 -4.60 7.80 -33.98
N GLN A 4 -5.36 7.85 -32.88
CA GLN A 4 -5.56 9.10 -32.12
C GLN A 4 -4.59 9.30 -30.94
N TRP A 5 -3.83 8.29 -30.50
CA TRP A 5 -2.74 8.52 -29.53
C TRP A 5 -1.56 9.26 -30.17
N SER A 6 -1.28 9.00 -31.45
CA SER A 6 -0.37 9.79 -32.29
C SER A 6 -0.77 11.27 -32.32
N SER A 7 -2.09 11.56 -32.34
CA SER A 7 -2.62 12.92 -32.39
C SER A 7 -2.63 13.65 -31.05
N LEU A 8 -2.85 12.97 -29.92
CA LEU A 8 -2.85 13.61 -28.60
C LEU A 8 -1.42 13.95 -28.13
N ILE A 9 -0.44 13.12 -28.49
CA ILE A 9 0.98 13.43 -28.34
C ILE A 9 1.42 14.55 -29.30
N SER A 10 0.87 14.63 -30.52
CA SER A 10 1.21 15.71 -31.47
C SER A 10 0.86 17.12 -30.99
N TYR A 11 -0.05 17.26 -30.01
CA TYR A 11 -0.43 18.56 -29.44
C TYR A 11 0.54 19.05 -28.36
N LEU A 12 1.40 18.18 -27.82
CA LEU A 12 2.53 18.55 -26.97
C LEU A 12 3.80 18.40 -27.81
N GLN A 13 4.40 19.53 -28.18
CA GLN A 13 5.53 19.67 -29.12
C GLN A 13 6.86 18.95 -28.74
N LYS A 14 6.87 17.70 -28.25
CA LYS A 14 8.09 16.95 -27.92
C LYS A 14 7.96 15.44 -28.21
N PRO A 15 9.04 14.78 -28.66
CA PRO A 15 9.08 13.33 -28.82
C PRO A 15 8.89 12.62 -27.46
N VAL A 16 8.15 11.52 -27.48
CA VAL A 16 7.98 10.65 -26.29
C VAL A 16 9.28 9.90 -26.03
N PRO A 17 9.84 9.96 -24.81
CA PRO A 17 11.08 9.26 -24.49
C PRO A 17 10.94 7.72 -24.59
N ASP A 18 12.00 7.02 -25.01
CA ASP A 18 12.05 5.54 -25.17
C ASP A 18 11.73 4.75 -23.89
N ARG A 19 11.78 5.41 -22.72
CA ARG A 19 11.37 4.81 -21.45
C ARG A 19 9.87 4.55 -21.35
N PHE A 20 9.04 5.20 -22.17
CA PHE A 20 7.61 4.97 -22.21
C PHE A 20 7.30 3.90 -23.27
N SER A 21 6.56 2.88 -22.86
CA SER A 21 6.10 1.82 -23.75
C SER A 21 4.68 1.39 -23.38
N GLU A 22 3.98 0.82 -24.36
CA GLU A 22 2.64 0.26 -24.19
C GLU A 22 2.69 -1.26 -24.37
N SER A 23 1.86 -1.98 -23.62
CA SER A 23 1.64 -3.41 -23.80
C SER A 23 0.19 -3.79 -23.51
N GLY A 24 -0.25 -4.94 -24.01
CA GLY A 24 -1.62 -5.42 -23.84
C GLY A 24 -2.42 -5.42 -25.14
N SER A 25 -3.71 -5.72 -25.00
CA SER A 25 -4.69 -5.78 -26.09
C SER A 25 -6.09 -5.72 -25.48
N GLU A 26 -7.11 -5.36 -26.26
CA GLU A 26 -8.49 -5.21 -25.78
C GLU A 26 -8.93 -6.34 -24.82
N PRO A 27 -9.52 -6.01 -23.64
CA PRO A 27 -9.80 -4.67 -23.11
C PRO A 27 -8.67 -4.09 -22.22
N ASP A 28 -7.59 -4.83 -22.02
CA ASP A 28 -6.56 -4.55 -21.02
C ASP A 28 -5.33 -3.91 -21.66
N PHE A 29 -5.07 -2.65 -21.29
CA PHE A 29 -3.93 -1.87 -21.76
C PHE A 29 -3.05 -1.45 -20.59
N ILE A 30 -1.74 -1.50 -20.80
CA ILE A 30 -0.73 -1.22 -19.78
C ILE A 30 0.26 -0.19 -20.30
N LEU A 31 0.39 0.92 -19.56
CA LEU A 31 1.47 1.90 -19.74
C LEU A 31 2.67 1.49 -18.88
N ASN A 32 3.79 1.19 -19.52
CA ASN A 32 5.07 0.87 -18.89
C ASN A 32 6.01 2.08 -18.96
N ILE A 33 6.55 2.51 -17.81
CA ILE A 33 7.53 3.60 -17.71
C ILE A 33 8.80 3.05 -17.06
N CYS A 34 9.85 2.85 -17.84
CA CYS A 34 11.13 2.29 -17.40
C CYS A 34 12.08 3.38 -16.88
N GLY A 35 12.47 3.33 -15.60
CA GLY A 35 13.39 4.32 -15.04
C GLY A 35 12.74 5.69 -14.87
N VAL A 36 11.60 5.70 -14.15
CA VAL A 36 10.81 6.89 -13.85
C VAL A 36 11.67 8.03 -13.29
N GLN A 37 11.54 9.22 -13.88
CA GLN A 37 12.27 10.43 -13.52
C GLN A 37 11.35 11.44 -12.83
N PRO A 38 11.86 12.38 -12.02
CA PRO A 38 11.03 13.39 -11.33
C PRO A 38 10.05 14.14 -12.26
N GLU A 39 10.46 14.39 -13.50
CA GLU A 39 9.67 15.01 -14.57
C GLU A 39 8.49 14.18 -15.07
N ASP A 40 8.44 12.88 -14.77
CA ASP A 40 7.33 11.98 -15.10
C ASP A 40 6.18 12.08 -14.08
N ALA A 41 6.27 13.00 -13.11
CA ALA A 41 5.16 13.26 -12.20
C ALA A 41 4.00 13.95 -12.95
N GLY A 42 2.87 13.25 -13.11
CA GLY A 42 1.73 13.79 -13.85
C GLY A 42 0.47 12.92 -13.76
N ASP A 43 -0.62 13.45 -14.28
CA ASP A 43 -1.85 12.68 -14.45
C ASP A 43 -1.81 11.92 -15.78
N TYR A 44 -2.06 10.62 -15.72
CA TYR A 44 -2.07 9.75 -16.90
C TYR A 44 -3.51 9.32 -17.18
N TYR A 45 -3.91 9.48 -18.44
CA TYR A 45 -5.27 9.21 -18.87
C TYR A 45 -5.28 8.03 -19.83
N CYS A 46 -6.12 7.04 -19.53
CA CYS A 46 -6.48 6.01 -20.49
C CYS A 46 -7.77 6.46 -21.19
N MET A 47 -7.71 6.57 -22.53
CA MET A 47 -8.83 6.97 -23.37
C MET A 47 -9.15 5.84 -24.33
N GLY A 48 -10.37 5.30 -24.24
CA GLY A 48 -10.90 4.30 -25.18
C GLY A 48 -12.03 4.87 -26.03
N ALA A 49 -12.09 4.49 -27.30
CA ALA A 49 -13.16 4.84 -28.23
C ALA A 49 -13.82 3.56 -28.77
N TYR A 50 -15.02 3.21 -28.29
CA TYR A 50 -15.83 2.10 -28.80
C TYR A 50 -17.12 2.64 -29.40
N SER A 51 -17.32 2.40 -30.70
CA SER A 51 -18.60 2.57 -31.42
C SER A 51 -19.49 3.67 -30.84
N ASP A 52 -19.04 4.91 -30.93
CA ASP A 52 -19.74 6.15 -30.54
C ASP A 52 -19.77 6.50 -29.03
N MET A 53 -19.04 5.77 -28.18
CA MET A 53 -18.84 6.08 -26.76
C MET A 53 -17.36 6.30 -26.43
N PHE A 54 -17.04 7.49 -25.89
CA PHE A 54 -15.73 7.79 -25.32
C PHE A 54 -15.74 7.51 -23.82
N THR A 55 -14.91 6.57 -23.36
CA THR A 55 -14.69 6.34 -21.93
C THR A 55 -13.28 6.80 -21.56
N CYS A 56 -13.19 7.63 -20.52
CA CYS A 56 -11.92 8.11 -19.98
C CYS A 56 -11.75 7.55 -18.57
N ALA A 57 -10.72 6.74 -18.35
CA ALA A 57 -10.28 6.35 -17.02
C ALA A 57 -9.06 7.19 -16.62
N THR A 58 -9.14 7.88 -15.49
CA THR A 58 -8.03 8.70 -14.96
C THR A 58 -7.25 7.89 -13.94
N THR A 59 -5.94 7.75 -14.13
CA THR A 59 -5.03 7.22 -13.10
C THR A 59 -3.95 8.27 -12.83
N SER A 60 -3.99 8.88 -11.64
CA SER A 60 -2.97 9.85 -11.23
C SER A 60 -1.72 9.11 -10.77
N TYR A 61 -0.60 9.28 -11.49
CA TYR A 61 0.71 8.77 -11.06
C TYR A 61 1.50 9.91 -10.42
N LYS A 62 1.46 9.97 -9.09
CA LYS A 62 2.32 10.87 -8.33
C LYS A 62 3.68 10.18 -8.19
N ASN A 63 4.66 10.60 -8.99
CA ASN A 63 6.05 10.21 -8.77
C ASN A 63 6.51 10.75 -7.41
N GLN A 64 6.32 9.96 -6.36
CA GLN A 64 6.97 10.20 -5.09
C GLN A 64 8.32 9.52 -5.19
N THR A 65 9.33 10.28 -5.62
CA THR A 65 10.77 9.94 -5.52
C THR A 65 11.21 9.89 -4.06
N LYS A 66 10.50 9.10 -3.26
CA LYS A 66 10.76 8.89 -1.86
C LYS A 66 11.50 7.57 -1.73
N THR A 67 12.68 7.61 -1.16
CA THR A 67 13.43 6.41 -0.82
C THR A 67 12.54 5.49 0.03
N ALA A 68 12.52 4.20 -0.30
CA ALA A 68 11.82 3.20 0.50
C ALA A 68 12.21 3.36 1.97
N ALA A 69 11.20 3.57 2.82
CA ALA A 69 11.38 3.79 4.24
C ALA A 69 10.75 2.61 4.97
N ARG A 70 11.58 1.79 5.60
CA ARG A 70 11.08 0.71 6.46
C ARG A 70 10.41 1.32 7.69
N PRO A 71 9.18 0.93 8.04
CA PRO A 71 8.51 1.47 9.20
C PRO A 71 9.23 1.09 10.50
N ALA A 72 9.29 2.02 11.44
CA ALA A 72 9.76 1.75 12.80
C ALA A 72 8.65 1.06 13.60
N LEU A 73 8.98 -0.08 14.21
CA LEU A 73 8.04 -0.90 14.98
C LEU A 73 8.15 -0.62 16.48
N THR A 74 7.02 -0.39 17.12
CA THR A 74 6.89 -0.30 18.58
C THR A 74 5.84 -1.30 19.03
N VAL A 75 6.21 -2.18 19.97
CA VAL A 75 5.29 -3.14 20.60
C VAL A 75 4.97 -2.64 22.01
N LEU A 76 3.68 -2.43 22.28
CA LEU A 76 3.19 -2.02 23.59
C LEU A 76 2.62 -3.24 24.33
N PRO A 77 3.01 -3.45 25.59
CA PRO A 77 2.50 -4.56 26.38
C PRO A 77 1.02 -4.35 26.78
N PRO A 78 0.32 -5.42 27.17
CA PRO A 78 -1.01 -5.33 27.78
C PRO A 78 -0.98 -4.48 29.06
N SER A 79 -2.14 -3.92 29.44
CA SER A 79 -2.28 -3.22 30.71
C SER A 79 -2.38 -4.21 31.87
N ARG A 80 -1.98 -3.78 33.08
CA ARG A 80 -2.14 -4.60 34.28
C ARG A 80 -3.59 -4.94 34.60
N ASP A 81 -4.52 -4.04 34.31
CA ASP A 81 -5.94 -4.23 34.57
C ASP A 81 -6.54 -5.26 33.61
N GLU A 82 -6.07 -5.31 32.36
CA GLU A 82 -6.47 -6.33 31.39
C GLU A 82 -5.98 -7.73 31.81
N LEU A 83 -4.73 -7.81 32.28
CA LEU A 83 -4.15 -9.07 32.75
C LEU A 83 -4.89 -9.62 33.98
N GLN A 84 -5.34 -8.76 34.89
CA GLN A 84 -6.17 -9.17 36.04
C GLN A 84 -7.52 -9.76 35.61
N GLN A 85 -8.00 -9.44 34.41
CA GLN A 85 -9.23 -9.98 33.83
C GLN A 85 -8.99 -11.27 33.02
N GLY A 86 -7.77 -11.83 33.05
CA GLY A 86 -7.43 -13.06 32.32
C GLY A 86 -7.31 -12.87 30.80
N LYS A 87 -7.10 -11.62 30.35
CA LYS A 87 -6.95 -11.25 28.94
C LYS A 87 -5.62 -10.55 28.72
N ALA A 88 -5.04 -10.69 27.53
CA ALA A 88 -3.86 -9.93 27.15
C ALA A 88 -4.00 -9.42 25.72
N THR A 89 -3.98 -8.10 25.52
CA THR A 89 -3.93 -7.49 24.19
C THR A 89 -2.60 -6.76 24.01
N VAL A 90 -1.83 -7.20 23.01
CA VAL A 90 -0.57 -6.56 22.61
C VAL A 90 -0.86 -5.64 21.43
N LEU A 91 -0.33 -4.41 21.43
CA LEU A 91 -0.44 -3.48 20.30
C LEU A 91 0.91 -3.33 19.59
N CYS A 92 0.94 -3.50 18.28
CA CYS A 92 2.07 -3.19 17.42
C CYS A 92 1.73 -1.94 16.59
N VAL A 93 2.61 -0.94 16.66
CA VAL A 93 2.52 0.29 15.87
C VAL A 93 3.71 0.33 14.91
N ALA A 94 3.41 0.40 13.61
CA ALA A 94 4.38 0.64 12.55
C ALA A 94 4.28 2.11 12.12
N SER A 95 5.35 2.87 12.29
CA SER A 95 5.35 4.31 12.02
C SER A 95 6.29 4.67 10.86
N LYS A 96 5.91 5.70 10.11
CA LYS A 96 6.76 6.36 9.12
C LYS A 96 7.29 5.45 7.99
N GLY A 97 6.45 4.56 7.46
CA GLY A 97 6.81 3.66 6.35
C GLY A 97 6.47 4.21 4.96
N PHE A 98 7.19 3.72 3.94
CA PHE A 98 6.93 3.93 2.51
C PHE A 98 7.49 2.74 1.71
N PRO A 99 6.78 2.16 0.72
CA PRO A 99 5.48 2.56 0.17
C PRO A 99 4.30 2.21 1.11
N SER A 100 3.05 2.24 0.63
CA SER A 100 1.85 1.92 1.44
C SER A 100 1.56 0.41 1.60
N ASP A 101 2.33 -0.45 0.94
CA ASP A 101 2.07 -1.89 0.78
C ASP A 101 2.73 -2.79 1.85
N TRP A 102 3.36 -2.20 2.88
CA TRP A 102 3.90 -2.95 4.02
C TRP A 102 2.81 -3.73 4.77
N LYS A 103 3.16 -4.94 5.24
CA LYS A 103 2.24 -5.84 5.98
C LYS A 103 2.75 -6.10 7.39
N LEU A 104 1.87 -5.91 8.38
CA LEU A 104 2.10 -6.35 9.76
C LEU A 104 1.72 -7.83 9.92
N SER A 105 2.56 -8.60 10.60
CA SER A 105 2.31 -10.01 10.92
C SER A 105 2.76 -10.31 12.34
N TRP A 106 2.10 -11.27 12.98
CA TRP A 106 2.39 -11.69 14.35
C TRP A 106 3.01 -13.08 14.38
N LYS A 107 3.95 -13.27 15.29
CA LYS A 107 4.50 -14.57 15.66
C LYS A 107 4.42 -14.75 17.18
N VAL A 108 4.00 -15.93 17.61
CA VAL A 108 4.03 -16.36 19.01
C VAL A 108 4.81 -17.67 19.04
N ASP A 109 5.86 -17.73 19.87
CA ASP A 109 6.76 -18.89 19.96
C ASP A 109 7.32 -19.35 18.60
N GLY A 110 7.67 -18.38 17.75
CA GLY A 110 8.21 -18.64 16.40
C GLY A 110 7.15 -19.00 15.34
N SER A 111 5.91 -19.30 15.75
CA SER A 111 4.83 -19.67 14.85
C SER A 111 4.00 -18.45 14.42
N SER A 112 3.81 -18.30 13.11
CA SER A 112 2.95 -17.26 12.55
C SER A 112 1.51 -17.41 13.04
N ARG A 113 0.88 -16.29 13.39
CA ARG A 113 -0.44 -16.28 14.02
C ARG A 113 -1.36 -15.26 13.35
N SER A 114 -2.57 -15.71 13.03
CA SER A 114 -3.67 -14.89 12.51
C SER A 114 -4.88 -14.84 13.46
N SER A 115 -5.04 -15.85 14.32
CA SER A 115 -6.13 -15.89 15.31
C SER A 115 -5.93 -14.84 16.40
N GLY A 116 -6.98 -14.05 16.64
CA GLY A 116 -6.99 -12.93 17.60
C GLY A 116 -6.28 -11.67 17.10
N VAL A 117 -5.84 -11.63 15.82
CA VAL A 117 -5.21 -10.46 15.22
C VAL A 117 -6.28 -9.51 14.69
N HIS A 118 -6.18 -8.24 15.07
CA HIS A 118 -6.97 -7.16 14.51
C HIS A 118 -6.05 -6.15 13.81
N LEU A 119 -6.40 -5.75 12.59
CA LEU A 119 -5.67 -4.75 11.81
C LEU A 119 -6.52 -3.48 11.77
N SER A 120 -5.91 -2.32 12.01
CA SER A 120 -6.63 -1.06 11.85
C SER A 120 -6.94 -0.83 10.35
N PRO A 121 -8.18 -0.44 9.98
CA PRO A 121 -8.61 -0.43 8.57
C PRO A 121 -7.91 0.60 7.67
N SER A 122 -7.27 1.62 8.26
CA SER A 122 -6.67 2.73 7.52
C SER A 122 -5.20 2.91 7.87
N HIS A 123 -4.35 2.74 6.86
CA HIS A 123 -3.00 3.29 6.91
C HIS A 123 -3.11 4.81 6.85
N GLN A 124 -2.58 5.49 7.86
CA GLN A 124 -2.70 6.94 7.92
C GLN A 124 -1.52 7.59 7.22
N LEU A 125 -1.81 8.36 6.17
CA LEU A 125 -0.83 9.24 5.54
C LEU A 125 -0.62 10.45 6.45
N GLN A 126 0.59 10.58 6.98
CA GLN A 126 0.96 11.71 7.82
C GLN A 126 1.39 12.93 6.98
N LYS A 127 1.58 14.09 7.63
CA LYS A 127 2.02 15.34 6.97
C LYS A 127 3.36 15.20 6.26
N ASP A 128 4.22 14.31 6.75
CA ASP A 128 5.50 13.96 6.15
C ASP A 128 5.36 13.06 4.91
N ARG A 129 4.13 12.73 4.49
CA ARG A 129 3.79 11.78 3.42
C ARG A 129 4.30 10.36 3.69
N LEU A 130 4.42 9.95 4.94
CA LEU A 130 4.70 8.57 5.33
C LEU A 130 3.45 7.90 5.88
N TYR A 131 3.41 6.59 5.77
CA TYR A 131 2.30 5.75 6.21
C TYR A 131 2.55 5.22 7.61
N SER A 132 1.47 4.98 8.36
CA SER A 132 1.53 4.31 9.65
C SER A 132 0.37 3.35 9.81
N TRP A 133 0.63 2.25 10.52
CA TRP A 133 -0.31 1.16 10.72
C TRP A 133 -0.31 0.76 12.20
N SER A 134 -1.42 0.19 12.63
CA SER A 134 -1.52 -0.47 13.92
C SER A 134 -2.18 -1.83 13.78
N SER A 135 -1.71 -2.77 14.58
CA SER A 135 -2.30 -4.10 14.73
C SER A 135 -2.34 -4.47 16.20
N SER A 136 -3.41 -5.11 16.65
CA SER A 136 -3.46 -5.70 17.98
C SER A 136 -3.58 -7.22 17.90
N LEU A 137 -2.98 -7.90 18.87
CA LEU A 137 -3.13 -9.34 19.07
C LEU A 137 -3.74 -9.57 20.44
N SER A 138 -4.96 -10.11 20.46
CA SER A 138 -5.65 -10.50 21.69
C SER A 138 -5.45 -11.99 21.98
N LEU A 139 -5.05 -12.29 23.21
CA LEU A 139 -4.90 -13.61 23.77
C LEU A 139 -5.91 -13.74 24.93
N THR A 140 -6.67 -14.82 24.93
CA THR A 140 -7.44 -15.24 26.10
C THR A 140 -6.72 -16.43 26.72
N GLU A 141 -6.71 -16.51 28.05
CA GLU A 141 -6.19 -17.67 28.75
C GLU A 141 -7.08 -18.89 28.46
N THR A 142 -6.76 -19.67 27.42
CA THR A 142 -7.34 -21.01 27.26
C THR A 142 -6.57 -21.96 28.16
N GLY A 143 -7.05 -22.03 29.40
CA GLY A 143 -6.63 -22.93 30.48
C GLY A 143 -5.42 -23.81 30.22
N LYS A 144 -4.25 -23.38 30.68
CA LYS A 144 -3.16 -24.27 31.10
C LYS A 144 -2.47 -23.65 32.31
N THR A 145 -2.75 -24.29 33.44
CA THR A 145 -1.98 -24.42 34.68
C THR A 145 -0.65 -23.65 34.69
N CYS A 146 -0.56 -22.63 35.55
CA CYS A 146 0.72 -22.13 36.01
C CYS A 146 1.50 -23.29 36.67
N CYS A 147 2.63 -23.68 36.09
CA CYS A 147 3.64 -24.40 36.87
C CYS A 147 4.23 -23.39 37.85
N GLY A 148 3.85 -23.52 39.12
CA GLY A 148 4.49 -22.79 40.22
C GLY A 148 5.96 -23.18 40.35
N CYS A 149 6.77 -22.23 40.80
CA CYS A 149 8.10 -22.51 41.35
C CYS A 149 7.97 -23.17 42.73
#